data_AF-A0A1C5QM39-F1
#
_entry.id   AF-A0A1C5QM39-F1
#
_cell.length_a   1.000
_cell.length_b   1.000
_cell.length_c   1.000
_cell.angle_alpha   90.00
_cell.angle_beta   90.00
_cell.angle_gamma   90.00
#
_symmetry.space_group_name_H-M   'P 1'
#
loop_
_entity.id
_entity.type
_entity.pdbx_description
1 polymer ?
#
loop_
_entity_poly.entity_id
_entity_poly.type
_entity_poly.pdbx_seq_one_letter_code
_entity_poly.pdbx_strand_id
1 'polypeptide(L)'
;MSGYNSRKLKHKLNRNLNNRGFSLVEILIAVAILVLCAVPLLKAFVTSAQTNARARQNLNATTLAENIMEEIKAAGVEGYGVKSGDTVTIDGVDLPVYEAEYSNYSFDGRAYDVKAVMTPSQETYLDGTDEKAYNAQGIPEISVMDDSRDAVYVEDKNARFDIIDENADLLGMKAEELLNACRTEYRFAVKENHGRYTVTQTVTYSDASGNTIGTPQTLTIFDSVLTGADLRSLYVCYIPALRTAGDMYRTQEKVVIENRQDIPVDVYLIRQGSQDTPLAVSIIESAPSTVAATQIHTNLSVDDKTDIGSIERNGSSITAATAKSAFGFQKMGEAAKADAARLYTVKVTVKPVDSEKSITLTGTAMK
;
A
#
# COMPACT_ATOMS: atom_id res chain seq x y z
N MET A 1 9.69 -56.84 -99.15
CA MET A 1 10.91 -56.54 -99.93
C MET A 1 11.47 -55.19 -99.48
N SER A 2 12.80 -55.11 -99.36
CA SER A 2 13.65 -53.90 -99.21
C SER A 2 13.55 -53.15 -97.86
N GLY A 3 14.61 -52.89 -97.07
CA GLY A 3 16.05 -53.03 -97.26
C GLY A 3 16.77 -51.87 -96.54
N TYR A 4 17.53 -52.18 -95.48
CA TYR A 4 18.67 -51.42 -94.88
C TYR A 4 18.45 -49.95 -94.41
N ASN A 5 19.15 -49.35 -93.44
CA ASN A 5 19.98 -49.70 -92.28
C ASN A 5 20.36 -48.32 -91.65
N SER A 6 20.93 -48.32 -90.44
CA SER A 6 21.72 -47.23 -89.86
C SER A 6 20.97 -46.07 -89.17
N ARG A 7 20.64 -46.27 -87.88
CA ARG A 7 20.91 -45.30 -86.80
C ARG A 7 20.67 -45.90 -85.40
N LYS A 8 21.18 -47.11 -85.18
CA LYS A 8 21.70 -47.46 -83.85
C LYS A 8 22.96 -46.60 -83.62
N LEU A 9 23.06 -46.01 -82.43
CA LEU A 9 24.29 -45.43 -81.85
C LEU A 9 24.95 -44.26 -82.62
N LYS A 10 24.57 -43.04 -82.26
CA LYS A 10 25.40 -41.80 -82.24
C LYS A 10 24.48 -40.74 -81.61
N HIS A 11 24.41 -40.52 -80.31
CA HIS A 11 25.50 -40.20 -79.40
C HIS A 11 25.04 -40.57 -77.98
N LYS A 12 25.58 -41.66 -77.44
CA LYS A 12 25.81 -41.76 -75.99
C LYS A 12 26.60 -40.50 -75.59
N LEU A 13 26.31 -39.92 -74.44
CA LEU A 13 27.03 -38.80 -73.83
C LEU A 13 26.93 -37.47 -74.59
N ASN A 14 25.90 -36.67 -74.28
CA ASN A 14 26.10 -35.23 -74.16
C ASN A 14 25.63 -34.75 -72.77
N ARG A 15 26.26 -35.34 -71.75
CA ARG A 15 26.43 -34.75 -70.44
C ARG A 15 27.92 -34.88 -70.14
N ASN A 16 28.73 -34.05 -70.82
CA ASN A 16 29.97 -33.60 -70.22
C ASN A 16 29.57 -32.79 -68.98
N LEU A 17 29.32 -33.49 -67.87
CA LEU A 17 29.56 -32.89 -66.58
C LEU A 17 31.05 -32.59 -66.59
N ASN A 18 31.37 -31.30 -66.67
CA ASN A 18 32.71 -30.76 -66.54
C ASN A 18 33.27 -31.22 -65.18
N ASN A 19 33.79 -32.44 -65.10
CA ASN A 19 34.50 -32.96 -63.94
C ASN A 19 35.92 -32.38 -63.94
N ARG A 20 36.02 -31.05 -63.99
CA ARG A 20 37.26 -30.37 -63.61
C ARG A 20 37.31 -30.46 -62.09
N GLY A 21 38.13 -31.36 -61.57
CA GLY A 21 38.44 -31.39 -60.14
C GLY A 21 39.00 -30.04 -59.70
N PHE A 22 38.82 -29.70 -58.43
CA PHE A 22 39.34 -28.46 -57.85
C PHE A 22 40.87 -28.42 -57.95
N SER A 23 41.41 -27.27 -58.35
CA SER A 23 42.85 -27.03 -58.25
C SER A 23 43.25 -26.97 -56.78
N LEU A 24 44.46 -27.46 -56.46
CA LEU A 24 45.04 -27.38 -55.11
C LEU A 24 45.07 -25.93 -54.60
N VAL A 25 45.31 -24.97 -55.50
CA VAL A 25 45.35 -23.53 -55.18
C VAL A 25 43.96 -23.01 -54.80
N GLU A 26 42.91 -23.46 -55.49
CA GLU A 26 41.53 -23.05 -55.19
C GLU A 26 41.09 -23.57 -53.82
N ILE A 27 41.46 -24.81 -53.47
CA ILE A 27 41.20 -25.38 -52.14
C ILE A 27 41.97 -24.60 -51.07
N LEU A 28 43.24 -24.26 -51.32
CA LEU A 28 44.08 -23.55 -50.35
C LEU A 28 43.52 -22.15 -50.06
N ILE A 29 43.14 -21.39 -51.11
CA ILE A 29 42.51 -20.07 -50.95
C ILE A 29 41.14 -20.20 -50.26
N ALA A 30 40.31 -21.17 -50.63
CA ALA A 30 39.01 -21.37 -50.01
C ALA A 30 39.11 -21.70 -48.50
N VAL A 31 40.04 -22.58 -48.11
CA VAL A 31 40.29 -22.90 -46.70
C VAL A 31 40.87 -21.71 -45.95
N ALA A 32 41.78 -20.93 -46.57
CA ALA A 32 42.34 -19.73 -45.96
C ALA A 32 41.24 -18.68 -45.65
N ILE A 33 40.36 -18.40 -46.60
CA ILE A 33 39.21 -17.49 -46.40
C ILE A 33 38.25 -18.06 -45.36
N LEU A 34 37.95 -19.37 -45.41
CA LEU A 34 37.09 -20.02 -44.43
C LEU A 34 37.61 -19.86 -43.01
N VAL A 35 38.91 -20.07 -42.77
CA VAL A 35 39.52 -19.92 -41.44
C VAL A 35 39.50 -18.45 -40.99
N LEU A 36 39.81 -17.51 -41.90
CA LEU A 36 39.75 -16.07 -41.61
C LEU A 36 38.35 -15.63 -41.16
N CYS A 37 37.30 -16.19 -41.75
CA CYS A 37 35.91 -15.89 -41.38
C CYS A 37 35.41 -16.70 -40.17
N ALA A 38 35.83 -17.96 -40.02
CA ALA A 38 35.31 -18.86 -38.99
C ALA A 38 35.78 -18.49 -37.58
N VAL A 39 37.02 -18.04 -37.42
CA VAL A 39 37.58 -17.67 -36.11
C VAL A 39 36.79 -16.53 -35.42
N PRO A 40 36.53 -15.36 -36.05
CA PRO A 40 35.75 -14.31 -35.41
C PRO A 40 34.28 -14.73 -35.20
N LEU A 41 33.71 -15.54 -36.10
CA LEU A 41 32.33 -16.04 -35.97
C LEU A 41 32.19 -16.96 -34.74
N LEU A 42 33.10 -17.92 -34.56
CA LEU A 42 33.10 -18.83 -33.40
C LEU A 42 33.30 -18.05 -32.10
N LYS A 43 34.20 -17.07 -32.08
CA LYS A 43 34.40 -16.21 -30.90
C LYS A 43 33.15 -15.42 -30.56
N ALA A 44 32.46 -14.86 -31.55
CA ALA A 44 31.20 -14.14 -31.34
C ALA A 44 30.10 -15.08 -30.81
N PHE A 45 29.99 -16.29 -31.35
CA PHE A 45 29.01 -17.29 -30.90
C PHE A 45 29.25 -17.72 -29.45
N VAL A 46 30.50 -18.06 -29.09
CA VAL A 46 30.86 -18.44 -27.71
C VAL A 46 30.59 -17.28 -26.75
N THR A 47 30.96 -16.05 -27.14
CA THR A 47 30.71 -14.86 -26.33
C THR A 47 29.21 -14.64 -26.13
N SER A 48 28.41 -14.78 -27.18
CA SER A 48 26.94 -14.67 -27.09
C SER A 48 26.35 -15.74 -26.17
N ALA A 49 26.77 -17.00 -26.30
CA ALA A 49 26.33 -18.09 -25.44
C ALA A 49 26.67 -17.82 -23.96
N GLN A 50 27.87 -17.33 -23.67
CA GLN A 50 28.28 -16.94 -22.32
C GLN A 50 27.49 -15.75 -21.78
N THR A 51 27.27 -14.72 -22.60
CA THR A 51 26.46 -13.55 -22.23
C THR A 51 25.01 -13.96 -21.94
N ASN A 52 24.42 -14.83 -22.76
CA ASN A 52 23.06 -15.32 -22.54
C ASN A 52 22.96 -16.15 -21.26
N ALA A 53 23.96 -17.00 -20.98
CA ALA A 53 24.01 -17.77 -19.74
C ALA A 53 24.11 -16.87 -18.50
N ARG A 54 24.93 -15.81 -18.56
CA ARG A 54 25.04 -14.79 -17.49
C ARG A 54 23.76 -13.96 -17.34
N ALA A 55 23.13 -13.57 -18.45
CA ALA A 55 21.88 -12.84 -18.43
C ALA A 55 20.78 -13.66 -17.77
N ARG A 56 20.65 -14.95 -18.12
CA ARG A 56 19.70 -15.87 -17.46
C ARG A 56 20.00 -16.04 -15.97
N GLN A 57 21.28 -16.18 -15.60
CA GLN A 57 21.67 -16.27 -14.20
C GLN A 57 21.26 -15.03 -13.40
N ASN A 58 21.46 -13.84 -13.97
CA ASN A 58 21.06 -12.59 -13.34
C ASN A 58 19.53 -12.47 -13.24
N LEU A 59 18.80 -12.81 -14.31
CA LEU A 59 17.33 -12.80 -14.29
C LEU A 59 16.79 -13.73 -13.20
N ASN A 60 17.28 -14.97 -13.12
CA ASN A 60 16.84 -15.92 -12.10
C ASN A 60 17.14 -15.42 -10.68
N ALA A 61 18.32 -14.84 -10.44
CA ALA A 61 18.68 -14.29 -9.14
C ALA A 61 17.83 -13.06 -8.78
N THR A 62 17.49 -12.20 -9.75
CA THR A 62 16.57 -11.07 -9.57
C THR A 62 15.17 -11.56 -9.23
N THR A 63 14.61 -12.50 -10.01
CA THR A 63 13.27 -13.05 -9.75
C THR A 63 13.20 -13.74 -8.38
N LEU A 64 14.24 -14.46 -7.97
CA LEU A 64 14.29 -15.02 -6.63
C LEU A 64 14.30 -13.92 -5.55
N ALA A 65 15.09 -12.85 -5.74
CA ALA A 65 15.12 -11.74 -4.79
C ALA A 65 13.77 -11.01 -4.69
N GLU A 66 13.07 -10.85 -5.82
CA GLU A 66 11.72 -10.28 -5.90
C GLU A 66 10.70 -11.16 -5.16
N ASN A 67 10.67 -12.47 -5.43
CA ASN A 67 9.77 -13.40 -4.74
C ASN A 67 9.97 -13.35 -3.21
N ILE A 68 11.22 -13.40 -2.75
CA ILE A 68 11.55 -13.31 -1.32
C ILE A 68 11.10 -11.95 -0.74
N MET A 69 11.25 -10.86 -1.48
CA MET A 69 10.77 -9.55 -1.04
C MET A 69 9.24 -9.50 -0.93
N GLU A 70 8.51 -10.11 -1.87
CA GLU A 70 7.05 -10.20 -1.83
C GLU A 70 6.58 -11.06 -0.66
N GLU A 71 7.25 -12.17 -0.37
CA GLU A 71 6.98 -13.01 0.80
C GLU A 71 7.18 -12.24 2.10
N ILE A 72 8.27 -11.47 2.23
CA ILE A 72 8.51 -10.61 3.40
C ILE A 72 7.41 -9.55 3.54
N LYS A 73 7.00 -8.92 2.44
CA LYS A 73 5.91 -7.93 2.45
C LYS A 73 4.56 -8.54 2.85
N ALA A 74 4.30 -9.78 2.45
CA ALA A 74 3.06 -10.48 2.75
C ALA A 74 3.01 -11.00 4.19
N ALA A 75 4.12 -11.53 4.70
CA ALA A 75 4.19 -12.12 6.03
C ALA A 75 4.49 -11.12 7.16
N GLY A 76 5.06 -9.95 6.82
CA GLY A 76 5.68 -9.06 7.80
C GLY A 76 7.10 -9.51 8.16
N VAL A 77 7.93 -8.59 8.64
CA VAL A 77 9.33 -8.91 8.97
C VAL A 77 9.44 -9.85 10.18
N GLU A 78 8.49 -9.81 11.12
CA GLU A 78 8.47 -10.74 12.25
C GLU A 78 7.99 -12.13 11.86
N GLY A 79 7.07 -12.21 10.89
CA GLY A 79 6.58 -13.48 10.36
C GLY A 79 7.61 -14.20 9.50
N TYR A 80 8.50 -13.45 8.84
CA TYR A 80 9.50 -14.00 7.92
C TYR A 80 10.89 -14.19 8.53
N GLY A 81 11.37 -13.22 9.33
CA GLY A 81 12.74 -13.16 9.82
C GLY A 81 12.87 -13.49 11.31
N VAL A 82 14.12 -13.73 11.73
CA VAL A 82 14.49 -13.84 13.15
C VAL A 82 15.31 -12.62 13.58
N LYS A 83 15.29 -12.27 14.86
CA LYS A 83 16.08 -11.13 15.36
C LYS A 83 17.58 -11.41 15.20
N SER A 84 18.30 -10.51 14.53
CA SER A 84 19.76 -10.55 14.33
C SER A 84 20.53 -10.37 15.65
N GLY A 85 19.93 -9.66 16.61
CA GLY A 85 20.60 -9.15 17.82
C GLY A 85 21.07 -7.71 17.68
N ASP A 86 21.12 -7.18 16.45
CA ASP A 86 21.34 -5.77 16.18
C ASP A 86 20.08 -4.93 16.40
N THR A 87 20.27 -3.66 16.75
CA THR A 87 19.20 -2.67 16.91
C THR A 87 19.51 -1.37 16.20
N VAL A 88 18.47 -0.60 15.90
CA VAL A 88 18.54 0.78 15.41
C VAL A 88 17.76 1.68 16.36
N THR A 89 18.42 2.71 16.89
CA THR A 89 17.77 3.69 17.78
C THR A 89 17.02 4.75 16.97
N ILE A 90 15.70 4.86 17.17
CA ILE A 90 14.84 5.89 16.56
C ILE A 90 14.01 6.52 17.69
N ASP A 91 14.02 7.85 17.79
CA ASP A 91 13.32 8.60 18.85
C ASP A 91 13.59 8.07 20.28
N GLY A 92 14.85 7.70 20.55
CA GLY A 92 15.29 7.17 21.85
C GLY A 92 14.86 5.72 22.13
N VAL A 93 14.38 5.00 21.12
CA VAL A 93 13.91 3.62 21.24
C VAL A 93 14.75 2.70 20.36
N ASP A 94 15.25 1.61 20.94
CA ASP A 94 16.01 0.60 20.22
C ASP A 94 15.07 -0.41 19.56
N LEU A 95 15.07 -0.41 18.23
CA LEU A 95 14.21 -1.25 17.40
C LEU A 95 15.03 -2.40 16.79
N PRO A 96 14.54 -3.65 16.83
CA PRO A 96 15.31 -4.82 16.40
C PRO A 96 15.46 -4.88 14.88
N VAL A 97 16.62 -5.35 14.43
CA VAL A 97 16.88 -5.79 13.05
C VAL A 97 16.51 -7.27 12.92
N TYR A 98 15.81 -7.62 11.85
CA TYR A 98 15.51 -9.03 11.52
C TYR A 98 16.39 -9.49 10.37
N GLU A 99 16.69 -10.78 10.34
CA GLU A 99 17.38 -11.43 9.23
C GLU A 99 16.79 -12.81 8.91
N ALA A 100 16.96 -13.23 7.67
CA ALA A 100 16.69 -14.59 7.23
C ALA A 100 17.79 -15.02 6.25
N GLU A 101 18.33 -16.21 6.48
CA GLU A 101 19.39 -16.78 5.65
C GLU A 101 19.01 -18.17 5.17
N TYR A 102 19.20 -18.41 3.87
CA TYR A 102 18.99 -19.70 3.24
C TYR A 102 20.23 -20.07 2.44
N SER A 103 20.88 -21.17 2.80
CA SER A 103 22.00 -21.72 2.04
C SER A 103 21.52 -22.78 1.06
N ASN A 104 22.13 -22.84 -0.13
CA ASN A 104 21.78 -23.81 -1.18
C ASN A 104 20.29 -23.82 -1.56
N TYR A 105 19.61 -22.67 -1.52
CA TYR A 105 18.22 -22.51 -1.94
C TYR A 105 18.08 -22.85 -3.44
N SER A 106 17.23 -23.82 -3.78
CA SER A 106 17.05 -24.26 -5.16
C SER A 106 15.99 -23.43 -5.88
N PHE A 107 16.39 -22.77 -6.98
CA PHE A 107 15.49 -22.01 -7.84
C PHE A 107 15.86 -22.22 -9.32
N ASP A 108 14.88 -22.56 -10.16
CA ASP A 108 15.07 -22.91 -11.59
C ASP A 108 16.23 -23.90 -11.83
N GLY A 109 16.35 -24.92 -10.96
CA GLY A 109 17.36 -25.97 -11.05
C GLY A 109 18.79 -25.55 -10.68
N ARG A 110 18.99 -24.38 -10.06
CA ARG A 110 20.27 -23.89 -9.55
C ARG A 110 20.21 -23.58 -8.06
N ALA A 111 21.36 -23.62 -7.39
CA ALA A 111 21.47 -23.34 -5.97
C ALA A 111 21.95 -21.91 -5.71
N TYR A 112 21.34 -21.24 -4.73
CA TYR A 112 21.64 -19.87 -4.33
C TYR A 112 21.78 -19.77 -2.81
N ASP A 113 22.70 -18.92 -2.36
CA ASP A 113 22.70 -18.41 -0.99
C ASP A 113 21.90 -17.10 -0.96
N VAL A 114 20.93 -17.03 -0.05
CA VAL A 114 20.03 -15.90 0.11
C VAL A 114 20.20 -15.33 1.51
N LYS A 115 20.37 -14.01 1.61
CA LYS A 115 20.35 -13.26 2.87
C LYS A 115 19.37 -12.09 2.74
N ALA A 116 18.33 -12.09 3.57
CA ALA A 116 17.45 -10.94 3.74
C ALA A 116 17.79 -10.24 5.06
N VAL A 117 17.99 -8.93 5.01
CA VAL A 117 18.16 -8.08 6.20
C VAL A 117 17.06 -7.04 6.21
N MET A 118 16.30 -7.00 7.29
CA MET A 118 15.19 -6.09 7.52
C MET A 118 15.59 -5.13 8.64
N THR A 119 15.95 -3.91 8.27
CA THR A 119 16.40 -2.86 9.19
C THR A 119 15.29 -1.84 9.43
N PRO A 120 15.00 -1.42 10.67
CA PRO A 120 14.03 -0.35 10.92
C PRO A 120 14.34 0.89 10.06
N SER A 121 13.36 1.35 9.30
CA SER A 121 13.54 2.49 8.40
C SER A 121 13.79 3.77 9.19
N GLN A 122 14.79 4.54 8.76
CA GLN A 122 15.09 5.88 9.28
C GLN A 122 14.59 6.98 8.32
N GLU A 123 13.80 6.61 7.32
CA GLU A 123 13.21 7.59 6.40
C GLU A 123 12.31 8.57 7.15
N THR A 124 12.32 9.80 6.67
CA THR A 124 11.59 10.93 7.21
C THR A 124 10.57 11.44 6.21
N TYR A 125 9.57 12.14 6.72
CA TYR A 125 8.62 12.90 5.90
C TYR A 125 8.42 14.29 6.50
N LEU A 126 7.96 15.21 5.65
CA LEU A 126 7.62 16.57 6.07
C LEU A 126 6.22 16.58 6.67
N ASP A 127 6.15 16.98 7.93
CA ASP A 127 4.93 17.30 8.63
C ASP A 127 4.85 18.82 8.84
N GLY A 128 4.20 19.52 7.89
CA GLY A 128 4.29 20.97 7.81
C GLY A 128 5.71 21.43 7.50
N THR A 129 6.37 22.07 8.45
CA THR A 129 7.79 22.47 8.36
C THR A 129 8.74 21.49 9.06
N ASP A 130 8.22 20.52 9.81
CA ASP A 130 9.01 19.65 10.66
C ASP A 130 9.30 18.33 9.95
N GLU A 131 10.54 17.88 10.00
CA GLU A 131 10.94 16.58 9.49
C GLU A 131 10.73 15.51 10.57
N LYS A 132 9.89 14.51 10.30
CA LYS A 132 9.55 13.44 11.25
C LYS A 132 9.91 12.08 10.69
N ALA A 133 10.57 11.23 11.48
CA ALA A 133 10.84 9.85 11.11
C ALA A 133 9.54 9.03 11.10
N TYR A 134 9.35 8.18 10.09
CA TYR A 134 8.14 7.33 9.97
C TYR A 134 7.88 6.49 11.23
N ASN A 135 8.94 5.89 11.78
CA ASN A 135 8.87 5.04 12.96
C ASN A 135 8.84 5.81 14.30
N ALA A 136 8.94 7.15 14.29
CA ALA A 136 8.81 7.97 15.50
C ALA A 136 7.35 8.32 15.84
N GLN A 137 6.40 8.04 14.94
CA GLN A 137 4.99 8.34 15.16
C GLN A 137 4.26 7.21 15.88
N GLY A 138 3.59 7.56 16.99
CA GLY A 138 2.59 6.71 17.62
C GLY A 138 1.33 6.67 16.76
N ILE A 139 1.13 5.61 15.98
CA ILE A 139 -0.19 5.32 15.40
C ILE A 139 -0.98 4.54 16.45
N PRO A 140 -2.27 4.86 16.59
CA PRO A 140 -3.18 4.10 17.42
C PRO A 140 -3.13 2.60 17.18
N GLU A 141 -3.16 1.79 18.24
CA GLU A 141 -3.37 0.36 18.15
C GLU A 141 -4.82 0.11 17.69
N ILE A 142 -4.95 -0.22 16.41
CA ILE A 142 -6.22 -0.57 15.78
C ILE A 142 -6.35 -2.09 15.94
N SER A 143 -7.48 -2.58 16.48
CA SER A 143 -7.81 -4.01 16.42
C SER A 143 -7.70 -4.48 14.96
N VAL A 144 -7.21 -5.70 14.72
CA VAL A 144 -7.07 -6.27 13.36
C VAL A 144 -8.41 -6.11 12.63
N MET A 145 -8.42 -5.24 11.63
CA MET A 145 -9.62 -4.95 10.84
C MET A 145 -10.07 -6.24 10.15
N ASP A 146 -11.35 -6.54 10.28
CA ASP A 146 -12.02 -7.69 9.70
C ASP A 146 -13.05 -7.16 8.71
N ASP A 147 -12.74 -7.26 7.43
CA ASP A 147 -13.58 -6.73 6.33
C ASP A 147 -14.98 -7.36 6.29
N SER A 148 -15.18 -8.51 6.94
CA SER A 148 -16.49 -9.15 7.06
C SER A 148 -17.35 -8.57 8.19
N ARG A 149 -16.73 -7.93 9.19
CA ARG A 149 -17.39 -7.47 10.42
C ARG A 149 -17.25 -5.99 10.71
N ASP A 150 -16.35 -5.29 10.02
CA ASP A 150 -16.04 -3.91 10.32
C ASP A 150 -16.47 -2.97 9.19
N ALA A 151 -17.14 -1.88 9.57
CA ALA A 151 -17.38 -0.75 8.69
C ALA A 151 -16.14 0.16 8.68
N VAL A 152 -15.65 0.52 7.49
CA VAL A 152 -14.46 1.38 7.36
C VAL A 152 -14.79 2.60 6.53
N TYR A 153 -14.49 3.77 7.09
CA TYR A 153 -14.50 5.05 6.40
C TYR A 153 -13.13 5.70 6.43
N VAL A 154 -12.64 6.08 5.25
CA VAL A 154 -11.41 6.86 5.09
C VAL A 154 -11.75 8.07 4.22
N GLU A 155 -11.58 9.26 4.77
CA GLU A 155 -11.76 10.51 4.03
C GLU A 155 -10.75 10.60 2.89
N ASP A 156 -11.24 10.90 1.69
CA ASP A 156 -10.37 11.28 0.58
C ASP A 156 -9.83 12.69 0.85
N LYS A 157 -8.50 12.82 0.85
CA LYS A 157 -7.79 14.09 1.03
C LYS A 157 -8.24 15.21 0.08
N ASN A 158 -8.80 14.85 -1.08
CA ASN A 158 -9.22 15.80 -2.11
C ASN A 158 -10.73 16.11 -2.06
N ALA A 159 -11.56 15.28 -1.43
CA ALA A 159 -13.02 15.38 -1.52
C ALA A 159 -13.57 16.77 -1.17
N ARG A 160 -13.02 17.40 -0.13
CA ARG A 160 -13.38 18.76 0.27
C ARG A 160 -13.00 19.80 -0.77
N PHE A 161 -11.79 19.72 -1.32
CA PHE A 161 -11.31 20.66 -2.34
C PHE A 161 -12.15 20.56 -3.59
N ASP A 162 -12.47 19.33 -4.02
CA ASP A 162 -13.31 19.08 -5.19
C ASP A 162 -14.71 19.71 -5.01
N ILE A 163 -15.35 19.50 -3.85
CA ILE A 163 -16.66 20.10 -3.56
C ILE A 163 -16.61 21.64 -3.55
N ILE A 164 -15.53 22.23 -3.03
CA ILE A 164 -15.39 23.68 -2.99
C ILE A 164 -15.19 24.25 -4.39
N ASP A 165 -14.27 23.68 -5.16
CA ASP A 165 -13.96 24.14 -6.51
C ASP A 165 -15.18 24.04 -7.43
N GLU A 166 -16.01 23.00 -7.27
CA GLU A 166 -17.25 22.84 -8.03
C GLU A 166 -18.34 23.87 -7.68
N ASN A 167 -18.35 24.40 -6.46
CA ASN A 167 -19.49 25.18 -5.93
C ASN A 167 -19.17 26.66 -5.64
N ALA A 168 -17.90 27.06 -5.57
CA ALA A 168 -17.49 28.42 -5.20
C ALA A 168 -18.10 29.50 -6.13
N ASP A 169 -17.99 29.31 -7.44
CA ASP A 169 -18.52 30.25 -8.44
C ASP A 169 -20.05 30.39 -8.36
N LEU A 170 -20.76 29.28 -8.14
CA LEU A 170 -22.22 29.25 -7.99
C LEU A 170 -22.68 30.00 -6.74
N LEU A 171 -21.88 29.96 -5.68
CA LEU A 171 -22.12 30.66 -4.43
C LEU A 171 -21.61 32.11 -4.44
N GLY A 172 -20.97 32.55 -5.53
CA GLY A 172 -20.41 33.91 -5.66
C GLY A 172 -19.28 34.19 -4.68
N MET A 173 -18.57 33.16 -4.24
CA MET A 173 -17.45 33.23 -3.29
C MET A 173 -16.16 32.80 -3.98
N LYS A 174 -15.01 33.31 -3.51
CA LYS A 174 -13.74 32.70 -3.92
C LYS A 174 -13.59 31.32 -3.26
N ALA A 175 -12.99 30.36 -3.97
CA ALA A 175 -12.74 29.02 -3.44
C ALA A 175 -12.01 29.04 -2.07
N GLU A 176 -11.00 29.89 -1.92
CA GLU A 176 -10.27 30.07 -0.65
C GLU A 176 -11.17 30.58 0.49
N GLU A 177 -12.07 31.52 0.21
CA GLU A 177 -13.01 32.08 1.18
C GLU A 177 -14.05 31.01 1.60
N LEU A 178 -14.53 30.23 0.63
CA LEU A 178 -15.45 29.13 0.88
C LEU A 178 -14.77 28.00 1.66
N LEU A 179 -13.52 27.66 1.33
CA LEU A 179 -12.71 26.67 2.05
C LEU A 179 -12.53 27.04 3.52
N ASN A 180 -12.19 28.30 3.81
CA ASN A 180 -12.01 28.78 5.17
C ASN A 180 -13.33 28.87 5.96
N ALA A 181 -14.45 29.07 5.28
CA ALA A 181 -15.78 29.10 5.89
C ALA A 181 -16.45 27.71 5.99
N CYS A 182 -15.90 26.71 5.30
CA CYS A 182 -16.50 25.39 5.16
C CYS A 182 -16.53 24.63 6.48
N ARG A 183 -17.68 24.06 6.81
CA ARG A 183 -17.87 23.14 7.92
C ARG A 183 -18.18 21.76 7.36
N THR A 184 -17.60 20.73 7.97
CA THR A 184 -17.79 19.35 7.55
C THR A 184 -18.49 18.57 8.66
N GLU A 185 -19.60 17.93 8.33
CA GLU A 185 -20.27 16.95 9.18
C GLU A 185 -20.12 15.55 8.58
N TYR A 186 -19.50 14.64 9.30
CA TYR A 186 -19.43 13.21 9.00
C TYR A 186 -20.49 12.49 9.82
N ARG A 187 -21.53 11.98 9.19
CA ARG A 187 -22.60 11.25 9.86
C ARG A 187 -22.53 9.77 9.54
N PHE A 188 -22.53 8.94 10.59
CA PHE A 188 -22.57 7.49 10.50
C PHE A 188 -23.83 6.99 11.18
N ALA A 189 -24.71 6.34 10.45
CA ALA A 189 -25.91 5.73 11.00
C ALA A 189 -25.75 4.21 11.03
N VAL A 190 -25.83 3.63 12.23
CA VAL A 190 -25.82 2.20 12.49
C VAL A 190 -27.26 1.75 12.64
N LYS A 191 -27.69 0.80 11.81
CA LYS A 191 -29.04 0.27 11.82
C LYS A 191 -29.04 -1.24 11.84
N GLU A 192 -30.00 -1.80 12.56
CA GLU A 192 -30.35 -3.22 12.57
C GLU A 192 -31.79 -3.36 12.03
N ASN A 193 -32.02 -4.34 11.18
CA ASN A 193 -33.33 -4.62 10.63
C ASN A 193 -33.50 -6.14 10.42
N HIS A 194 -34.21 -6.81 11.33
CA HIS A 194 -34.47 -8.25 11.28
C HIS A 194 -33.18 -9.10 11.23
N GLY A 195 -32.20 -8.78 12.06
CA GLY A 195 -30.88 -9.42 12.13
C GLY A 195 -29.90 -8.94 11.06
N ARG A 196 -30.29 -7.97 10.22
CA ARG A 196 -29.39 -7.33 9.25
C ARG A 196 -28.86 -6.01 9.78
N TYR A 197 -27.55 -5.94 9.93
CA TYR A 197 -26.81 -4.72 10.24
C TYR A 197 -26.38 -3.99 8.97
N THR A 198 -26.56 -2.67 8.97
CA THR A 198 -26.05 -1.77 7.95
C THR A 198 -25.43 -0.54 8.58
N VAL A 199 -24.31 -0.07 8.04
CA VAL A 199 -23.74 1.23 8.39
C VAL A 199 -23.77 2.12 7.15
N THR A 200 -24.41 3.27 7.26
CA THR A 200 -24.40 4.29 6.21
C THR A 200 -23.59 5.49 6.65
N GLN A 201 -22.80 6.02 5.74
CA GLN A 201 -22.05 7.26 5.90
C GLN A 201 -22.68 8.36 5.05
N THR A 202 -22.67 9.59 5.57
CA THR A 202 -23.02 10.81 4.84
C THR A 202 -22.02 11.90 5.24
N VAL A 203 -21.31 12.49 4.27
CA VAL A 203 -20.56 13.74 4.51
C VAL A 203 -21.37 14.92 4.00
N THR A 204 -21.47 15.95 4.82
CA THR A 204 -22.12 17.21 4.46
C THR A 204 -21.13 18.34 4.63
N TYR A 205 -20.88 19.07 3.55
CA TYR A 205 -20.15 20.33 3.56
C TYR A 205 -21.17 21.48 3.67
N SER A 206 -20.89 22.47 4.49
CA SER A 206 -21.77 23.63 4.66
C SER A 206 -20.99 24.92 4.81
N ASP A 207 -21.60 26.04 4.40
CA ASP A 207 -21.01 27.36 4.56
C ASP A 207 -21.09 27.84 6.03
N ALA A 208 -20.55 29.03 6.31
CA ALA A 208 -20.59 29.61 7.65
C ALA A 208 -22.02 29.89 8.17
N SER A 209 -22.99 30.01 7.26
CA SER A 209 -24.42 30.21 7.58
C SER A 209 -25.15 28.88 7.82
N GLY A 210 -24.52 27.74 7.54
CA GLY A 210 -25.10 26.42 7.66
C GLY A 210 -25.86 25.94 6.40
N ASN A 211 -25.73 26.65 5.28
CA ASN A 211 -26.29 26.17 4.02
C ASN A 211 -25.39 25.08 3.46
N THR A 212 -25.99 24.00 2.96
CA THR A 212 -25.26 22.89 2.35
C THR A 212 -24.56 23.34 1.07
N ILE A 213 -23.29 22.96 0.94
CA ILE A 213 -22.46 23.12 -0.27
C ILE A 213 -22.52 21.80 -1.04
N GLY A 214 -22.93 21.86 -2.30
CA GLY A 214 -23.15 20.67 -3.12
C GLY A 214 -24.33 19.82 -2.64
N THR A 215 -24.37 18.57 -3.08
CA THR A 215 -25.42 17.60 -2.71
C THR A 215 -24.81 16.50 -1.82
N PRO A 216 -25.25 16.33 -0.56
CA PRO A 216 -24.76 15.27 0.29
C PRO A 216 -25.06 13.90 -0.30
N GLN A 217 -24.05 13.03 -0.36
CA GLN A 217 -24.23 11.64 -0.77
C GLN A 217 -24.23 10.74 0.46
N THR A 218 -25.08 9.72 0.44
CA THR A 218 -25.13 8.68 1.47
C THR A 218 -24.68 7.36 0.88
N LEU A 219 -23.62 6.79 1.44
CA LEU A 219 -23.05 5.52 1.02
C LEU A 219 -23.29 4.46 2.08
N THR A 220 -23.56 3.23 1.65
CA THR A 220 -23.55 2.08 2.56
C THR A 220 -22.12 1.56 2.63
N ILE A 221 -21.50 1.68 3.80
CA ILE A 221 -20.10 1.27 4.04
C ILE A 221 -19.99 -0.09 4.73
N PHE A 222 -21.12 -0.65 5.19
CA PHE A 222 -21.21 -2.01 5.71
C PHE A 222 -22.62 -2.56 5.51
N ASP A 223 -22.71 -3.83 5.12
CA ASP A 223 -23.96 -4.56 4.97
C ASP A 223 -23.76 -6.04 5.30
N SER A 224 -24.26 -6.46 6.46
CA SER A 224 -24.14 -7.84 6.95
C SER A 224 -24.69 -8.91 6.00
N VAL A 225 -25.63 -8.56 5.11
CA VAL A 225 -26.12 -9.52 4.09
C VAL A 225 -25.05 -9.79 3.03
N LEU A 226 -24.22 -8.80 2.72
CA LEU A 226 -23.13 -8.95 1.76
C LEU A 226 -21.93 -9.63 2.40
N THR A 227 -21.62 -9.31 3.66
CA THR A 227 -20.44 -9.85 4.35
C THR A 227 -20.69 -11.19 5.04
N GLY A 228 -21.95 -11.52 5.35
CA GLY A 228 -22.32 -12.75 6.05
C GLY A 228 -22.00 -12.75 7.54
N ALA A 229 -21.67 -11.60 8.13
CA ALA A 229 -21.35 -11.48 9.54
C ALA A 229 -21.93 -10.20 10.16
N ASP A 230 -22.09 -10.23 11.48
CA ASP A 230 -22.62 -9.10 12.25
C ASP A 230 -21.59 -7.98 12.37
N LEU A 231 -22.07 -6.74 12.48
CA LEU A 231 -21.22 -5.58 12.69
C LEU A 231 -20.50 -5.70 14.04
N ARG A 232 -19.19 -5.48 14.01
CA ARG A 232 -18.31 -5.45 15.18
C ARG A 232 -17.83 -4.03 15.46
N SER A 233 -17.16 -3.41 14.49
CA SER A 233 -16.52 -2.11 14.66
C SER A 233 -16.86 -1.12 13.54
N LEU A 234 -16.74 0.17 13.82
CA LEU A 234 -16.77 1.26 12.86
C LEU A 234 -15.48 2.07 12.96
N TYR A 235 -14.70 2.09 11.88
CA TYR A 235 -13.49 2.92 11.76
C TYR A 235 -13.81 4.21 11.01
N VAL A 236 -13.53 5.34 11.65
CA VAL A 236 -13.73 6.69 11.10
C VAL A 236 -12.37 7.38 11.02
N CYS A 237 -11.72 7.29 9.86
CA CYS A 237 -10.48 7.99 9.55
C CYS A 237 -10.80 9.30 8.83
N TYR A 238 -10.82 10.41 9.56
CA TYR A 238 -11.16 11.72 9.00
C TYR A 238 -9.94 12.63 8.88
N ILE A 239 -9.97 13.55 7.91
CA ILE A 239 -8.92 14.55 7.71
C ILE A 239 -9.47 15.90 8.21
N PRO A 240 -8.92 16.46 9.30
CA PRO A 240 -9.30 17.77 9.81
C PRO A 240 -8.98 18.88 8.80
N ALA A 241 -9.78 19.95 8.83
CA ALA A 241 -9.46 21.17 8.10
C ALA A 241 -8.07 21.71 8.48
N LEU A 242 -7.37 22.29 7.50
CA LEU A 242 -6.20 23.14 7.76
C LEU A 242 -6.62 24.34 8.59
N ARG A 243 -5.89 24.61 9.67
CA ARG A 243 -6.09 25.81 10.48
C ARG A 243 -5.07 26.86 10.07
N THR A 244 -5.49 27.87 9.33
CA THR A 244 -4.63 29.01 8.99
C THR A 244 -4.56 29.98 10.18
N ALA A 245 -3.36 30.36 10.60
CA ALA A 245 -3.16 31.28 11.71
C ALA A 245 -3.76 32.67 11.40
N GLY A 246 -4.74 33.09 12.18
CA GLY A 246 -5.37 34.43 12.08
C GLY A 246 -6.84 34.43 11.68
N ASP A 247 -7.40 33.30 11.24
CA ASP A 247 -8.81 33.24 10.83
C ASP A 247 -9.76 32.98 12.00
N MET A 248 -10.67 33.92 12.22
CA MET A 248 -11.77 33.83 13.20
C MET A 248 -12.92 32.91 12.74
N TYR A 249 -12.90 32.46 11.49
CA TYR A 249 -13.86 31.48 10.97
C TYR A 249 -13.31 30.08 11.23
N ARG A 250 -13.53 29.61 12.46
CA ARG A 250 -13.19 28.24 12.86
C ARG A 250 -13.97 27.28 11.95
N THR A 251 -13.28 26.62 11.02
CA THR A 251 -13.79 25.42 10.36
C THR A 251 -14.17 24.44 11.48
N GLN A 252 -15.46 24.09 11.54
CA GLN A 252 -15.98 23.16 12.54
C GLN A 252 -16.10 21.80 11.89
N GLU A 253 -15.33 20.84 12.38
CA GLU A 253 -15.49 19.44 12.04
C GLU A 253 -16.45 18.82 13.04
N LYS A 254 -17.47 18.11 12.57
CA LYS A 254 -18.42 17.38 13.42
C LYS A 254 -18.51 15.93 12.98
N VAL A 255 -18.32 15.00 13.91
CA VAL A 255 -18.66 13.58 13.70
C VAL A 255 -19.95 13.28 14.44
N VAL A 256 -20.92 12.69 13.74
CA VAL A 256 -22.19 12.25 14.27
C VAL A 256 -22.28 10.73 14.18
N ILE A 257 -22.49 10.08 15.32
CA ILE A 257 -22.73 8.64 15.39
C ILE A 257 -24.16 8.42 15.81
N GLU A 258 -24.96 7.88 14.90
CA GLU A 258 -26.38 7.63 15.07
C GLU A 258 -26.63 6.14 15.25
N ASN A 259 -26.79 5.71 16.49
CA ASN A 259 -27.05 4.34 16.92
C ASN A 259 -28.36 4.29 17.72
N ARG A 260 -29.48 4.64 17.08
CA ARG A 260 -30.82 4.71 17.70
C ARG A 260 -31.40 3.35 18.12
N GLN A 261 -30.66 2.27 17.95
CA GLN A 261 -31.09 0.92 18.31
C GLN A 261 -30.20 0.31 19.39
N ASP A 262 -29.29 1.11 19.96
CA ASP A 262 -28.36 0.72 21.02
C ASP A 262 -27.59 -0.57 20.65
N ILE A 263 -27.17 -0.66 19.39
CA ILE A 263 -26.39 -1.79 18.86
C ILE A 263 -24.99 -1.74 19.47
N PRO A 264 -24.49 -2.82 20.10
CA PRO A 264 -23.11 -2.85 20.58
C PRO A 264 -22.13 -2.62 19.42
N VAL A 265 -21.33 -1.55 19.50
CA VAL A 265 -20.37 -1.21 18.44
C VAL A 265 -19.17 -0.45 19.02
N ASP A 266 -17.97 -0.91 18.67
CA ASP A 266 -16.73 -0.18 18.92
C ASP A 266 -16.47 0.79 17.76
N VAL A 267 -16.36 2.07 18.09
CA VAL A 267 -16.06 3.14 17.13
C VAL A 267 -14.63 3.58 17.33
N TYR A 268 -13.82 3.42 16.30
CA TYR A 268 -12.46 3.92 16.24
C TYR A 268 -12.45 5.26 15.50
N LEU A 269 -12.41 6.35 16.27
CA LEU A 269 -12.40 7.71 15.76
C LEU A 269 -10.95 8.21 15.64
N ILE A 270 -10.47 8.32 14.41
CA ILE A 270 -9.05 8.52 14.12
C ILE A 270 -8.87 9.78 13.28
N ARG A 271 -8.22 10.78 13.86
CA ARG A 271 -7.73 11.94 13.11
C ARG A 271 -6.50 11.55 12.30
N GLN A 272 -6.54 11.86 11.01
CA GLN A 272 -5.42 11.71 10.08
C GLN A 272 -4.71 13.05 9.87
N GLY A 273 -3.42 13.02 9.55
CA GLY A 273 -2.61 14.22 9.35
C GLY A 273 -2.30 14.97 10.65
N SER A 274 -1.76 16.18 10.51
CA SER A 274 -1.19 16.96 11.61
C SER A 274 -1.93 18.23 11.98
N GLN A 275 -3.06 18.50 11.32
CA GLN A 275 -3.85 19.68 11.63
C GLN A 275 -4.51 19.52 13.00
N ASP A 276 -4.58 20.63 13.73
CA ASP A 276 -5.02 20.67 15.13
C ASP A 276 -6.44 21.21 15.31
N THR A 277 -7.25 21.20 14.24
CA THR A 277 -8.64 21.65 14.28
C THR A 277 -9.47 20.78 15.24
N PRO A 278 -10.09 21.37 16.29
CA PRO A 278 -10.87 20.60 17.26
C PRO A 278 -12.11 19.97 16.64
N LEU A 279 -12.39 18.73 17.01
CA LEU A 279 -13.55 17.96 16.57
C LEU A 279 -14.73 18.11 17.53
N ALA A 280 -15.92 18.34 16.99
CA ALA A 280 -17.18 18.15 17.72
C ALA A 280 -17.66 16.70 17.53
N VAL A 281 -18.06 16.03 18.62
CA VAL A 281 -18.60 14.66 18.56
C VAL A 281 -20.05 14.68 19.02
N SER A 282 -20.96 14.09 18.26
CA SER A 282 -22.38 13.98 18.61
C SER A 282 -22.82 12.53 18.52
N ILE A 283 -23.38 12.00 19.61
CA ILE A 283 -23.81 10.62 19.70
C ILE A 283 -25.31 10.60 19.92
N ILE A 284 -26.02 9.87 19.06
CA ILE A 284 -27.47 9.74 19.08
C ILE A 284 -27.81 8.27 19.34
N GLU A 285 -28.60 8.00 20.36
CA GLU A 285 -28.95 6.66 20.84
C GLU A 285 -30.39 6.64 21.39
N SER A 286 -30.96 5.46 21.65
CA SER A 286 -32.37 5.34 22.07
C SER A 286 -32.56 5.60 23.56
N ALA A 287 -31.80 4.90 24.41
CA ALA A 287 -31.96 4.98 25.86
C ALA A 287 -30.59 5.21 26.52
N PRO A 288 -30.39 6.34 27.22
CA PRO A 288 -29.10 6.59 27.86
C PRO A 288 -28.92 5.68 29.07
N SER A 289 -28.21 4.57 28.87
CA SER A 289 -27.62 3.77 29.94
C SER A 289 -26.41 4.50 30.57
N THR A 290 -25.97 4.02 31.74
CA THR A 290 -24.71 4.47 32.34
C THR A 290 -23.49 4.14 31.48
N VAL A 291 -23.54 3.04 30.72
CA VAL A 291 -22.55 2.64 29.71
C VAL A 291 -23.28 2.39 28.39
N ALA A 292 -23.03 3.22 27.39
CA ALA A 292 -23.67 3.21 26.09
C ALA A 292 -23.25 1.98 25.26
N ALA A 293 -24.10 1.53 24.35
CA ALA A 293 -23.76 0.45 23.42
C ALA A 293 -22.65 0.86 22.44
N THR A 294 -22.57 2.16 22.12
CA THR A 294 -21.47 2.76 21.38
C THR A 294 -20.29 2.99 22.33
N GLN A 295 -19.15 2.37 22.06
CA GLN A 295 -17.89 2.63 22.76
C GLN A 295 -16.91 3.34 21.80
N ILE A 296 -16.20 4.37 22.24
CA ILE A 296 -15.32 5.19 21.40
C ILE A 296 -13.86 5.00 21.80
N HIS A 297 -13.06 4.59 20.83
CA HIS A 297 -11.61 4.51 20.89
C HIS A 297 -11.04 5.60 20.00
N THR A 298 -10.16 6.45 20.52
CA THR A 298 -9.64 7.57 19.74
C THR A 298 -8.17 7.90 20.01
N ASN A 299 -7.52 8.52 19.01
CA ASN A 299 -6.20 9.11 19.12
C ASN A 299 -6.22 10.58 19.58
N LEU A 300 -7.40 11.07 19.94
CA LEU A 300 -7.66 12.45 20.34
C LEU A 300 -7.67 12.61 21.85
N SER A 301 -7.12 13.73 22.33
CA SER A 301 -7.31 14.19 23.70
C SER A 301 -8.77 14.59 23.94
N VAL A 302 -9.34 14.06 25.01
CA VAL A 302 -10.73 14.34 25.43
C VAL A 302 -10.77 15.32 26.61
N ASP A 303 -9.66 15.51 27.31
CA ASP A 303 -9.64 16.17 28.63
C ASP A 303 -9.55 17.70 28.57
N ASP A 304 -8.78 18.23 27.63
CA ASP A 304 -8.37 19.63 27.58
C ASP A 304 -9.02 20.44 26.46
N LYS A 305 -9.93 19.80 25.70
CA LYS A 305 -10.64 20.37 24.55
C LYS A 305 -9.75 20.82 23.39
N THR A 306 -8.50 20.37 23.36
CA THR A 306 -7.58 20.67 22.27
C THR A 306 -7.97 19.90 21.02
N ASP A 307 -8.18 18.59 21.17
CA ASP A 307 -8.53 17.70 20.06
C ASP A 307 -10.04 17.50 19.93
N ILE A 308 -10.76 17.23 21.03
CA ILE A 308 -12.23 17.14 21.03
C ILE A 308 -12.81 18.38 21.72
N GLY A 309 -13.31 19.33 20.92
CA GLY A 309 -13.78 20.63 21.40
C GLY A 309 -15.13 20.57 22.13
N SER A 310 -16.02 19.66 21.70
CA SER A 310 -17.34 19.46 22.31
C SER A 310 -17.86 18.03 22.11
N ILE A 311 -18.69 17.59 23.05
CA ILE A 311 -19.33 16.28 23.02
C ILE A 311 -20.82 16.46 23.33
N GLU A 312 -21.67 15.94 22.46
CA GLU A 312 -23.12 15.93 22.59
C GLU A 312 -23.63 14.49 22.72
N ARG A 313 -24.59 14.26 23.61
CA ARG A 313 -25.37 13.03 23.72
C ARG A 313 -26.84 13.37 23.55
N ASN A 314 -27.49 12.83 22.53
CA ASN A 314 -28.89 13.12 22.18
C ASN A 314 -29.20 14.62 22.11
N GLY A 315 -28.28 15.39 21.52
CA GLY A 315 -28.40 16.85 21.35
C GLY A 315 -28.09 17.69 22.59
N SER A 316 -27.70 17.07 23.72
CA SER A 316 -27.28 17.78 24.93
C SER A 316 -25.77 17.70 25.15
N SER A 317 -25.12 18.82 25.41
CA SER A 317 -23.69 18.86 25.73
C SER A 317 -23.37 18.11 27.02
N ILE A 318 -22.31 17.31 27.01
CA ILE A 318 -21.83 16.57 28.18
C ILE A 318 -20.36 16.88 28.48
N THR A 319 -19.92 16.57 29.70
CA THR A 319 -18.51 16.74 30.11
C THR A 319 -17.64 15.60 29.59
N ALA A 320 -16.32 15.83 29.50
CA ALA A 320 -15.34 14.78 29.20
C ALA A 320 -15.43 13.59 30.17
N ALA A 321 -15.65 13.84 31.46
CA ALA A 321 -15.83 12.78 32.46
C ALA A 321 -17.10 11.95 32.22
N THR A 322 -18.20 12.61 31.85
CA THR A 322 -19.45 11.95 31.46
C THR A 322 -19.27 11.15 30.18
N ALA A 323 -18.57 11.70 29.19
CA ALA A 323 -18.30 11.04 27.93
C ALA A 323 -17.44 9.78 28.13
N LYS A 324 -16.37 9.87 28.93
CA LYS A 324 -15.51 8.72 29.29
C LYS A 324 -16.25 7.62 30.02
N SER A 325 -17.12 7.97 30.97
CA SER A 325 -17.91 6.98 31.72
C SER A 325 -19.00 6.34 30.87
N ALA A 326 -19.65 7.10 29.97
CA ALA A 326 -20.74 6.61 29.14
C ALA A 326 -20.26 5.84 27.90
N PHE A 327 -19.39 6.44 27.11
CA PHE A 327 -18.96 5.92 25.81
C PHE A 327 -17.57 5.31 25.85
N GLY A 328 -16.97 5.20 27.03
CA GLY A 328 -15.66 4.59 27.17
C GLY A 328 -14.61 5.24 26.28
N PHE A 329 -14.62 6.58 26.11
CA PHE A 329 -13.61 7.37 25.36
C PHE A 329 -12.20 6.97 25.80
N GLN A 330 -11.72 5.89 25.20
CA GLN A 330 -10.50 5.20 25.54
C GLN A 330 -9.46 5.74 24.59
N LYS A 331 -8.36 6.24 25.18
CA LYS A 331 -7.18 6.52 24.38
C LYS A 331 -6.78 5.20 23.73
N MET A 332 -6.78 5.15 22.41
CA MET A 332 -6.23 3.99 21.72
C MET A 332 -4.82 3.79 22.24
N GLY A 333 -4.45 2.53 22.54
CA GLY A 333 -3.09 2.22 22.94
C GLY A 333 -2.13 2.89 21.96
N GLU A 334 -1.23 3.73 22.43
CA GLU A 334 0.01 3.89 21.69
C GLU A 334 0.65 2.51 21.82
N ALA A 335 0.79 1.79 20.70
CA ALA A 335 1.70 0.64 20.69
C ALA A 335 2.97 1.13 21.41
N ALA A 336 3.37 0.44 22.50
CA ALA A 336 4.49 0.88 23.32
C ALA A 336 5.62 1.28 22.37
N LYS A 337 6.27 2.44 22.55
CA LYS A 337 7.28 2.91 21.59
C LYS A 337 8.28 1.81 21.21
N ALA A 338 8.58 0.89 22.14
CA ALA A 338 9.39 -0.32 21.96
C ALA A 338 8.92 -1.32 20.87
N ASP A 339 7.67 -1.23 20.43
CA ASP A 339 7.06 -2.04 19.35
C ASP A 339 6.82 -1.23 18.06
N ALA A 340 7.37 0.00 17.96
CA ALA A 340 6.99 1.01 16.97
C ALA A 340 7.76 1.01 15.63
N ALA A 341 8.72 0.10 15.41
CA ALA A 341 9.24 -0.08 14.05
C ALA A 341 8.12 -0.66 13.20
N ARG A 342 7.54 0.14 12.32
CA ARG A 342 6.43 -0.28 11.45
C ARG A 342 6.92 -0.47 10.04
N LEU A 343 7.83 0.40 9.60
CA LEU A 343 8.43 0.33 8.28
C LEU A 343 9.87 -0.14 8.40
N TYR A 344 10.20 -1.19 7.66
CA TYR A 344 11.53 -1.74 7.55
C TYR A 344 12.07 -1.53 6.15
N THR A 345 13.32 -1.11 6.04
CA THR A 345 14.10 -1.24 4.79
C THR A 345 14.57 -2.68 4.68
N VAL A 346 14.14 -3.35 3.62
CA VAL A 346 14.46 -4.75 3.34
C VAL A 346 15.54 -4.80 2.27
N LYS A 347 16.64 -5.50 2.54
CA LYS A 347 17.69 -5.81 1.57
C LYS A 347 17.76 -7.31 1.38
N VAL A 348 17.39 -7.79 0.19
CA VAL A 348 17.50 -9.20 -0.19
C VAL A 348 18.72 -9.37 -1.08
N THR A 349 19.70 -10.11 -0.62
CA THR A 349 20.90 -10.46 -1.38
C THR A 349 20.82 -11.92 -1.82
N VAL A 350 20.90 -12.15 -3.12
CA VAL A 350 20.92 -13.48 -3.74
C VAL A 350 22.26 -13.69 -4.42
N LYS A 351 22.96 -14.76 -4.04
CA LYS A 351 24.26 -15.14 -4.58
C LYS A 351 24.19 -16.57 -5.12
N PRO A 352 24.40 -16.81 -6.43
CA PRO A 352 24.54 -18.16 -6.94
C PRO A 352 25.74 -18.84 -6.28
N VAL A 353 25.59 -20.10 -5.83
CA VAL A 353 26.66 -20.82 -5.09
C VAL A 353 27.93 -20.98 -5.93
N ASP A 354 27.80 -21.03 -7.24
CA ASP A 354 28.88 -21.18 -8.22
C ASP A 354 29.48 -19.84 -8.70
N SER A 355 29.07 -18.70 -8.13
CA SER A 355 29.45 -17.36 -8.56
C SER A 355 29.84 -16.48 -7.38
N GLU A 356 30.86 -15.64 -7.56
CA GLU A 356 31.19 -14.60 -6.58
C GLU A 356 30.25 -13.39 -6.64
N LYS A 357 29.56 -13.19 -7.77
CA LYS A 357 28.65 -12.05 -7.97
C LYS A 357 27.30 -12.33 -7.34
N SER A 358 26.84 -11.40 -6.50
CA SER A 358 25.48 -11.36 -5.96
C SER A 358 24.65 -10.26 -6.61
N ILE A 359 23.34 -10.37 -6.46
CA ILE A 359 22.37 -9.31 -6.74
C ILE A 359 21.75 -8.93 -5.40
N THR A 360 21.58 -7.64 -5.18
CA THR A 360 20.89 -7.13 -3.99
C THR A 360 19.72 -6.26 -4.45
N LEU A 361 18.53 -6.56 -3.93
CA LEU A 361 17.32 -5.79 -4.14
C LEU A 361 16.93 -5.10 -2.83
N THR A 362 16.58 -3.82 -2.91
CA THR A 362 16.16 -3.02 -1.75
C THR A 362 14.70 -2.61 -1.92
N GLY A 363 13.94 -2.69 -0.83
CA GLY A 363 12.55 -2.28 -0.78
C GLY A 363 12.12 -2.01 0.66
N THR A 364 10.81 -1.96 0.88
CA THR A 364 10.23 -1.77 2.20
C THR A 364 9.22 -2.85 2.53
N ALA A 365 9.08 -3.16 3.82
CA ALA A 365 8.05 -4.05 4.33
C ALA A 365 7.54 -3.53 5.67
N MET A 366 6.31 -3.92 6.00
CA MET A 366 5.75 -3.65 7.31
C MET A 366 6.26 -4.68 8.32
N LYS A 367 6.27 -4.29 9.60
CA LYS A 367 6.64 -5.19 10.69
C LYS A 367 5.80 -6.45 10.72
#